data_AF-A0A2S9IM05-F1
#
_entry.id   AF-A0A2S9IM05-F1
#
_cell.length_a   1.000
_cell.length_b   1.000
_cell.length_c   1.000
_cell.angle_alpha   90.00
_cell.angle_beta   90.00
_cell.angle_gamma   90.00
#
_symmetry.space_group_name_H-M   'P 1'
#
loop_
_entity.id
_entity.type
_entity.pdbx_description
1 polymer ?
#
loop_
_entity_poly.entity_id
_entity_poly.type
_entity_poly.pdbx_seq_one_letter_code
_entity_poly.pdbx_strand_id
1 'polypeptide(L)'
;MRINLQIQTDRYPIAGKFTISRGSKTEAVVLVCTLSDGKYVGRGECVPYARYGESLESVAAEIEAARGALTEGATRLDLLQLMRAGAARNAVDCALWDIEAKRTGNRAAAAISAKPPHPLRTAITISMGDPETMAEAARALSAHPVIKAKIGGENDAARIHAVAEAAPGSRIILDANEGWTEENFRKNMMIAAEAGIALIEQPLPAGQDEFLAATPRPVPVCADESAHTSEGLEALLGRYDAVNIKLDKTGGLTEALTMRQRARDLGLGVMVGCMVGTSLAMAPAVLLAQDADYADLDGPLLLKRDRSPGLVYEGTLVHPPEPDLWG
;
A
#
# COMPACT_ATOMS: atom_id res chain seq x y z
N MET A 1 11.60 -0.15 32.03
CA MET A 1 11.91 -1.55 31.65
C MET A 1 12.54 -1.50 30.26
N ARG A 2 13.64 -2.23 30.02
CA ARG A 2 14.29 -2.25 28.70
C ARG A 2 13.40 -3.00 27.72
N ILE A 3 13.22 -2.44 26.52
CA ILE A 3 12.52 -3.13 25.42
C ILE A 3 13.45 -4.19 24.83
N ASN A 4 12.93 -5.37 24.57
CA ASN A 4 13.56 -6.41 23.76
C ASN A 4 13.01 -6.35 22.33
N LEU A 5 13.90 -6.47 21.34
CA LEU A 5 13.59 -6.47 19.91
C LEU A 5 13.78 -7.90 19.35
N GLN A 6 12.78 -8.39 18.62
CA GLN A 6 12.87 -9.63 17.85
C GLN A 6 12.47 -9.36 16.40
N ILE A 7 13.17 -9.99 15.47
CA ILE A 7 12.93 -9.89 14.03
C ILE A 7 12.63 -11.30 13.52
N GLN A 8 11.53 -11.46 12.80
CA GLN A 8 11.11 -12.75 12.24
C GLN A 8 10.76 -12.60 10.77
N THR A 9 11.20 -13.55 9.95
CA THR A 9 10.77 -13.66 8.55
C THR A 9 9.66 -14.70 8.44
N ASP A 10 8.53 -14.30 7.88
CA ASP A 10 7.40 -15.18 7.59
C ASP A 10 7.16 -15.30 6.08
N ARG A 11 6.63 -16.46 5.65
CA ARG A 11 6.30 -16.75 4.25
C ARG A 11 4.85 -17.16 4.11
N TYR A 12 4.14 -16.47 3.22
CA TYR A 12 2.73 -16.69 2.95
C TYR A 12 2.50 -17.05 1.49
N PRO A 13 1.91 -18.21 1.19
CA PRO A 13 1.60 -18.58 -0.19
C PRO A 13 0.49 -17.69 -0.75
N ILE A 14 0.68 -17.18 -1.97
CA ILE A 14 -0.33 -16.40 -2.71
C ILE A 14 -1.37 -17.37 -3.30
N ALA A 15 -2.64 -16.95 -3.31
CA ALA A 15 -3.73 -17.67 -3.96
C ALA A 15 -3.55 -17.62 -5.48
N GLY A 16 -2.87 -18.62 -6.02
CA GLY A 16 -2.49 -18.65 -7.43
C GLY A 16 -1.16 -17.93 -7.65
N LYS A 17 -1.18 -16.84 -8.42
CA LYS A 17 0.00 -16.07 -8.82
C LYS A 17 -0.38 -14.60 -8.89
N PHE A 18 0.45 -13.74 -8.33
CA PHE A 18 0.32 -12.29 -8.44
C PHE A 18 1.28 -11.76 -9.50
N THR A 19 0.76 -11.07 -10.52
CA THR A 19 1.57 -10.57 -11.65
C THR A 19 1.37 -9.08 -11.86
N ILE A 20 2.50 -8.37 -11.95
CA ILE A 20 2.60 -6.96 -12.37
C ILE A 20 3.49 -6.86 -13.62
N SER A 21 3.61 -5.67 -14.20
CA SER A 21 4.46 -5.39 -15.38
C SER A 21 5.92 -5.90 -15.23
N ARG A 22 6.49 -5.80 -14.02
CA ARG A 22 7.87 -6.18 -13.71
C ARG A 22 8.09 -7.67 -13.40
N GLY A 23 7.03 -8.47 -13.31
CA GLY A 23 7.14 -9.90 -13.05
C GLY A 23 6.08 -10.45 -12.11
N SER A 24 6.33 -11.64 -11.58
CA SER A 24 5.32 -12.39 -10.85
C SER A 24 5.82 -13.04 -9.57
N LYS A 25 4.91 -13.24 -8.62
CA LYS A 25 5.17 -13.88 -7.33
C LYS A 25 4.12 -14.96 -7.03
N THR A 26 4.56 -16.01 -6.34
CA THR A 26 3.70 -17.08 -5.80
C THR A 26 3.73 -17.13 -4.27
N GLU A 27 4.59 -16.32 -3.65
CA GLU A 27 4.70 -16.15 -2.21
C GLU A 27 4.89 -14.66 -1.85
N ALA A 28 4.35 -14.27 -0.70
CA ALA A 28 4.68 -13.05 0.01
C ALA A 28 5.65 -13.40 1.14
N VAL A 29 6.79 -12.71 1.17
CA VAL A 29 7.81 -12.87 2.24
C VAL A 29 7.86 -11.56 3.00
N VAL A 30 7.59 -11.63 4.30
CA VAL A 30 7.42 -10.46 5.16
C VAL A 30 8.40 -10.52 6.33
N LEU A 31 8.75 -9.36 6.87
CA LEU A 31 9.50 -9.23 8.12
C LEU A 31 8.58 -8.66 9.21
N VAL A 32 8.64 -9.25 10.40
CA VAL A 32 7.91 -8.80 11.57
C VAL A 32 8.91 -8.33 12.61
N CYS A 33 8.78 -7.07 13.01
CA CYS A 33 9.42 -6.51 14.19
C CYS A 33 8.51 -6.74 15.40
N THR A 34 9.04 -7.34 16.46
CA THR A 34 8.35 -7.50 17.74
C THR A 34 9.12 -6.80 18.83
N LEU A 35 8.45 -5.88 19.54
CA LEU A 35 8.98 -5.17 20.70
C LEU A 35 8.25 -5.66 21.96
N SER A 36 9.00 -5.97 23.01
CA SER A 36 8.43 -6.43 24.29
C SER A 36 9.14 -5.79 25.48
N ASP A 37 8.40 -5.40 26.51
CA ASP A 37 8.97 -4.98 27.80
C ASP A 37 8.77 -6.01 28.93
N GLY A 38 8.38 -7.23 28.57
CA GLY A 38 8.05 -8.31 29.48
C GLY A 38 6.58 -8.34 29.90
N LYS A 39 5.82 -7.26 29.73
CA LYS A 39 4.37 -7.21 30.02
C LYS A 39 3.53 -6.96 28.77
N TYR A 40 3.96 -6.04 27.93
CA TYR A 40 3.28 -5.67 26.70
C TYR A 40 4.13 -6.02 25.48
N VAL A 41 3.46 -6.33 24.37
CA VAL A 41 4.10 -6.72 23.11
C VAL A 41 3.49 -5.93 21.96
N GLY A 42 4.33 -5.18 21.26
CA GLY A 42 3.97 -4.52 20.01
C GLY A 42 4.57 -5.25 18.81
N ARG A 43 3.83 -5.30 17.71
CA ARG A 43 4.26 -5.90 16.45
C ARG A 43 4.06 -4.93 15.28
N GLY A 44 4.97 -4.98 14.33
CA GLY A 44 4.83 -4.30 13.05
C GLY A 44 5.35 -5.18 11.94
N GLU A 45 4.70 -5.15 10.78
CA GLU A 45 5.06 -5.95 9.62
C GLU A 45 5.47 -5.05 8.46
N CYS A 46 6.48 -5.48 7.71
CA CYS A 46 6.89 -4.83 6.47
C CYS A 46 7.17 -5.85 5.36
N VAL A 47 7.16 -5.35 4.12
CA VAL A 47 7.46 -6.14 2.93
C VAL A 47 8.64 -5.50 2.18
N PRO A 48 9.85 -6.06 2.28
CA PRO A 48 11.00 -5.57 1.54
C PRO A 48 10.73 -5.57 0.03
N TYR A 49 11.05 -4.46 -0.63
CA TYR A 49 10.75 -4.27 -2.04
C TYR A 49 12.01 -4.03 -2.89
N ALA A 50 12.41 -5.05 -3.67
CA ALA A 50 13.63 -5.01 -4.48
C ALA A 50 13.70 -3.83 -5.47
N ARG A 51 12.55 -3.36 -5.98
CA ARG A 51 12.46 -2.16 -6.83
C ARG A 51 12.96 -0.89 -6.11
N TYR A 52 12.96 -0.86 -4.78
CA TYR A 52 13.48 0.24 -3.96
C TYR A 52 14.86 -0.09 -3.36
N GLY A 53 15.53 -1.14 -3.86
CA GLY A 53 16.86 -1.54 -3.38
C GLY A 53 16.84 -2.29 -2.05
N GLU A 54 15.68 -2.82 -1.63
CA GLU A 54 15.54 -3.54 -0.38
C GLU A 54 15.58 -5.06 -0.58
N SER A 55 16.31 -5.74 0.31
CA SER A 55 16.30 -7.19 0.52
C SER A 55 15.91 -7.53 1.96
N LEU A 56 15.54 -8.79 2.23
CA LEU A 56 15.26 -9.27 3.59
C LEU A 56 16.44 -9.03 4.52
N GLU A 57 17.66 -9.30 4.05
CA GLU A 57 18.90 -9.14 4.79
C GLU A 57 19.17 -7.66 5.10
N SER A 58 19.02 -6.79 4.09
CA SER A 58 19.25 -5.35 4.29
C SER A 58 18.24 -4.74 5.27
N VAL A 59 16.97 -5.13 5.18
CA VAL A 59 15.90 -4.62 6.04
C VAL A 59 16.06 -5.15 7.46
N ALA A 60 16.37 -6.43 7.64
CA ALA A 60 16.66 -6.99 8.97
C ALA A 60 17.89 -6.34 9.61
N ALA A 61 18.96 -6.09 8.83
CA ALA A 61 20.15 -5.41 9.32
C ALA A 61 19.86 -3.95 9.74
N GLU A 62 19.02 -3.23 9.00
CA GLU A 62 18.63 -1.86 9.34
C GLU A 62 17.77 -1.82 10.63
N ILE A 63 16.85 -2.77 10.82
CA ILE A 63 16.10 -2.92 12.07
C ILE A 63 17.05 -3.25 13.24
N GLU A 64 18.00 -4.18 13.03
CA GLU A 64 18.96 -4.59 14.06
C GLU A 64 19.91 -3.45 14.46
N ALA A 65 20.31 -2.61 13.52
CA ALA A 65 21.14 -1.43 13.78
C ALA A 65 20.46 -0.43 14.75
N ALA A 66 19.12 -0.37 14.74
CA ALA A 66 18.35 0.47 15.65
C ALA A 66 18.18 -0.13 17.06
N ARG A 67 18.61 -1.39 17.30
CA ARG A 67 18.40 -2.11 18.58
C ARG A 67 18.85 -1.32 19.80
N GLY A 68 20.05 -0.73 19.76
CA GLY A 68 20.60 0.04 20.88
C GLY A 68 19.67 1.17 21.30
N ALA A 69 19.34 2.05 20.35
CA ALA A 69 18.42 3.17 20.57
C ALA A 69 17.04 2.71 21.06
N LEU A 70 16.48 1.64 20.47
CA LEU A 70 15.20 1.08 20.90
C LEU A 70 15.23 0.53 22.34
N THR A 71 16.32 -0.14 22.72
CA THR A 71 16.49 -0.66 24.09
C THR A 71 16.67 0.46 25.12
N GLU A 72 17.17 1.62 24.69
CA GLU A 72 17.34 2.85 25.46
C GLU A 72 16.07 3.71 25.49
N GLY A 73 15.03 3.35 24.72
CA GLY A 73 13.71 3.99 24.78
C GLY A 73 13.45 5.01 23.67
N ALA A 74 14.11 4.90 22.52
CA ALA A 74 13.77 5.70 21.35
C ALA A 74 12.27 5.61 21.01
N THR A 75 11.68 6.77 20.75
CA THR A 75 10.27 6.95 20.43
C THR A 75 10.02 6.91 18.93
N ARG A 76 8.75 6.89 18.51
CA ARG A 76 8.36 6.99 17.09
C ARG A 76 8.90 8.26 16.42
N LEU A 77 9.00 9.36 17.15
CA LEU A 77 9.53 10.61 16.61
C LEU A 77 11.05 10.54 16.43
N ASP A 78 11.77 9.86 17.33
CA ASP A 78 13.22 9.65 17.19
C ASP A 78 13.53 8.80 15.94
N LEU A 79 12.67 7.82 15.61
CA LEU A 79 12.83 6.98 14.42
C LEU A 79 12.89 7.79 13.11
N LEU A 80 12.20 8.92 13.01
CA LEU A 80 12.21 9.75 11.81
C LEU A 80 13.61 10.27 11.48
N GLN A 81 14.49 10.38 12.50
CA GLN A 81 15.89 10.81 12.36
C GLN A 81 16.87 9.63 12.38
N LEU A 82 16.54 8.56 13.12
CA LEU A 82 17.44 7.40 13.29
C LEU A 82 17.42 6.43 12.11
N MET A 83 16.29 6.35 11.40
CA MET A 83 16.09 5.42 10.30
C MET A 83 15.53 6.15 9.09
N ARG A 84 15.99 5.77 7.89
CA ARG A 84 15.42 6.27 6.64
C ARG A 84 14.02 5.72 6.44
N ALA A 85 13.23 6.38 5.58
CA ALA A 85 11.96 5.82 5.12
C ALA A 85 12.21 4.52 4.33
N GLY A 86 11.37 3.51 4.55
CA GLY A 86 11.51 2.18 3.98
C GLY A 86 10.89 1.10 4.85
N ALA A 87 10.90 -0.14 4.37
CA ALA A 87 10.29 -1.29 5.04
C ALA A 87 10.83 -1.50 6.46
N ALA A 88 12.13 -1.24 6.70
CA ALA A 88 12.74 -1.39 8.02
C ALA A 88 12.07 -0.48 9.05
N ARG A 89 12.01 0.83 8.76
CA ARG A 89 11.37 1.80 9.67
C ARG A 89 9.88 1.55 9.81
N ASN A 90 9.20 1.06 8.77
CA ASN A 90 7.79 0.68 8.83
C ASN A 90 7.53 -0.35 9.94
N ALA A 91 8.27 -1.46 9.94
CA ALA A 91 8.09 -2.51 10.93
C ALA A 91 8.33 -2.00 12.36
N VAL A 92 9.35 -1.17 12.57
CA VAL A 92 9.67 -0.63 13.90
C VAL A 92 8.65 0.42 14.36
N ASP A 93 8.28 1.37 13.50
CA ASP A 93 7.30 2.42 13.80
C ASP A 93 5.94 1.79 14.17
N CYS A 94 5.46 0.85 13.37
CA CYS A 94 4.20 0.17 13.64
C CYS A 94 4.26 -0.71 14.90
N ALA A 95 5.42 -1.30 15.23
CA ALA A 95 5.60 -2.03 16.49
C ALA A 95 5.60 -1.10 17.71
N LEU A 96 6.15 0.12 17.58
CA LEU A 96 6.09 1.14 18.63
C LEU A 96 4.65 1.65 18.85
N TRP A 97 3.91 1.91 17.77
CA TRP A 97 2.48 2.24 17.87
C TRP A 97 1.69 1.18 18.64
N ASP A 98 1.91 -0.10 18.32
CA ASP A 98 1.21 -1.22 18.94
C ASP A 98 1.57 -1.40 20.43
N ILE A 99 2.86 -1.34 20.80
CA ILE A 99 3.26 -1.47 22.21
C ILE A 99 2.82 -0.26 23.04
N GLU A 100 2.84 0.95 22.48
CA GLU A 100 2.35 2.16 23.14
C GLU A 100 0.85 2.07 23.44
N ALA A 101 0.05 1.61 22.46
CA ALA A 101 -1.38 1.41 22.64
C ALA A 101 -1.67 0.42 23.77
N LYS A 102 -0.99 -0.73 23.76
CA LYS A 102 -1.14 -1.78 24.77
C LYS A 102 -0.67 -1.35 26.16
N ARG A 103 0.43 -0.59 26.26
CA ARG A 103 0.94 -0.04 27.53
C ARG A 103 -0.03 0.93 28.18
N THR A 104 -0.59 1.82 27.37
CA THR A 104 -1.45 2.91 27.87
C THR A 104 -2.90 2.48 28.03
N GLY A 105 -3.32 1.40 27.34
CA GLY A 105 -4.72 1.03 27.20
C GLY A 105 -5.50 1.94 26.23
N ASN A 106 -4.83 2.90 25.58
CA ASN A 106 -5.44 3.77 24.58
C ASN A 106 -5.21 3.18 23.19
N ARG A 107 -6.28 2.95 22.43
CA ARG A 107 -6.18 2.38 21.08
C ARG A 107 -5.37 3.28 20.15
N ALA A 108 -4.59 2.69 19.25
CA ALA A 108 -3.83 3.44 18.24
C ALA A 108 -4.75 4.35 17.40
N ALA A 109 -5.96 3.89 17.08
CA ALA A 109 -6.97 4.67 16.37
C ALA A 109 -7.36 5.98 17.08
N ALA A 110 -7.45 5.96 18.41
CA ALA A 110 -7.82 7.14 19.20
C ALA A 110 -6.70 8.20 19.24
N ALA A 111 -5.45 7.78 19.06
CA ALA A 111 -4.31 8.68 18.93
C ALA A 111 -4.19 9.31 17.54
N ILE A 112 -4.86 8.75 16.52
CA ILE A 112 -4.89 9.29 15.15
C ILE A 112 -6.05 10.27 14.97
N SER A 113 -7.23 9.94 15.51
CA SER A 113 -8.44 10.73 15.35
C SER A 113 -9.39 10.55 16.53
N ALA A 114 -10.11 11.62 16.87
CA ALA A 114 -11.20 11.56 17.84
C ALA A 114 -12.44 10.82 17.31
N LYS A 115 -12.57 10.70 15.99
CA LYS A 115 -13.66 9.92 15.37
C LYS A 115 -13.30 8.44 15.40
N PRO A 116 -14.18 7.55 15.87
CA PRO A 116 -13.97 6.11 15.78
C PRO A 116 -13.73 5.69 14.33
N PRO A 117 -12.78 4.77 14.07
CA PRO A 117 -12.60 4.22 12.73
C PRO A 117 -13.83 3.39 12.36
N HIS A 118 -14.13 3.33 11.07
CA HIS A 118 -15.24 2.57 10.53
C HIS A 118 -14.77 1.64 9.40
N PRO A 119 -15.54 0.58 9.08
CA PRO A 119 -15.24 -0.27 7.94
C PRO A 119 -15.21 0.54 6.65
N LEU A 120 -14.26 0.24 5.77
CA LEU A 120 -14.08 0.90 4.48
C LEU A 120 -13.95 -0.12 3.36
N ARG A 121 -14.20 0.32 2.13
CA ARG A 121 -14.10 -0.55 0.95
C ARG A 121 -12.69 -0.50 0.39
N THR A 122 -12.03 -1.65 0.37
CA THR A 122 -10.78 -1.83 -0.37
C THR A 122 -11.09 -2.17 -1.84
N ALA A 123 -10.18 -1.80 -2.74
CA ALA A 123 -10.09 -2.42 -4.06
C ALA A 123 -9.77 -3.92 -3.91
N ILE A 124 -9.97 -4.66 -4.99
CA ILE A 124 -9.46 -6.02 -5.15
C ILE A 124 -8.69 -6.11 -6.47
N THR A 125 -7.49 -6.67 -6.41
CA THR A 125 -6.54 -6.64 -7.52
C THR A 125 -6.68 -7.83 -8.45
N ILE A 126 -6.84 -7.54 -9.74
CA ILE A 126 -6.70 -8.49 -10.84
C ILE A 126 -5.25 -8.45 -11.32
N SER A 127 -4.60 -9.61 -11.29
CA SER A 127 -3.25 -9.78 -11.82
C SER A 127 -3.23 -9.61 -13.33
N MET A 128 -2.10 -9.11 -13.85
CA MET A 128 -1.92 -8.92 -15.28
C MET A 128 -1.90 -10.28 -16.00
N GLY A 129 -2.66 -10.37 -17.08
CA GLY A 129 -2.77 -11.55 -17.95
C GLY A 129 -3.10 -11.17 -19.39
N ASP A 130 -3.54 -12.12 -20.21
CA ASP A 130 -4.18 -11.81 -21.48
C ASP A 130 -5.59 -11.21 -21.27
N PRO A 131 -6.17 -10.54 -22.29
CA PRO A 131 -7.47 -9.89 -22.13
C PRO A 131 -8.61 -10.82 -21.69
N GLU A 132 -8.61 -12.08 -22.16
CA GLU A 132 -9.66 -13.05 -21.83
C GLU A 132 -9.58 -13.46 -20.35
N THR A 133 -8.39 -13.81 -19.88
CA THR A 133 -8.12 -14.13 -18.47
C THR A 133 -8.47 -12.97 -17.54
N MET A 134 -8.13 -11.73 -17.94
CA MET A 134 -8.46 -10.55 -17.14
C MET A 134 -9.97 -10.25 -17.14
N ALA A 135 -10.67 -10.47 -18.26
CA ALA A 135 -12.12 -10.35 -18.32
C ALA A 135 -12.83 -11.38 -17.45
N GLU A 136 -12.36 -12.63 -17.43
CA GLU A 136 -12.90 -13.66 -16.54
C GLU A 136 -12.74 -13.29 -15.06
N ALA A 137 -11.54 -12.83 -14.69
CA ALA A 137 -11.26 -12.35 -13.34
C ALA A 137 -12.14 -11.14 -12.97
N ALA A 138 -12.28 -10.17 -13.88
CA ALA A 138 -13.15 -9.00 -13.67
C ALA A 138 -14.61 -9.39 -13.52
N ARG A 139 -15.10 -10.35 -14.33
CA ARG A 139 -16.47 -10.85 -14.25
C ARG A 139 -16.74 -11.55 -12.92
N ALA A 140 -15.81 -12.36 -12.46
CA ALA A 140 -15.88 -13.01 -11.14
C ALA A 140 -15.94 -11.99 -9.99
N LEU A 141 -15.37 -10.80 -10.19
CA LEU A 141 -15.33 -9.72 -9.21
C LEU A 141 -16.35 -8.60 -9.48
N SER A 142 -17.22 -8.74 -10.47
CA SER A 142 -18.11 -7.66 -10.96
C SER A 142 -19.13 -7.16 -9.93
N ALA A 143 -19.38 -7.92 -8.87
CA ALA A 143 -20.20 -7.48 -7.75
C ALA A 143 -19.44 -6.55 -6.77
N HIS A 144 -18.11 -6.50 -6.86
CA HIS A 144 -17.30 -5.64 -6.03
C HIS A 144 -17.27 -4.21 -6.57
N PRO A 145 -17.38 -3.20 -5.70
CA PRO A 145 -17.54 -1.81 -6.13
C PRO A 145 -16.25 -1.19 -6.68
N VAL A 146 -15.08 -1.69 -6.30
CA VAL A 146 -13.79 -1.17 -6.75
C VAL A 146 -12.89 -2.34 -7.16
N ILE A 147 -12.41 -2.31 -8.40
CA ILE A 147 -11.49 -3.30 -8.95
C ILE A 147 -10.22 -2.57 -9.35
N LYS A 148 -9.06 -3.11 -8.96
CA LYS A 148 -7.76 -2.65 -9.43
C LYS A 148 -7.22 -3.63 -10.45
N ALA A 149 -6.92 -3.22 -11.67
CA ALA A 149 -6.40 -4.10 -12.70
C ALA A 149 -4.95 -3.76 -13.04
N LYS A 150 -4.07 -4.75 -12.96
CA LYS A 150 -2.66 -4.62 -13.34
C LYS A 150 -2.53 -4.64 -14.86
N ILE A 151 -1.90 -3.61 -15.40
CA ILE A 151 -1.60 -3.41 -16.82
C ILE A 151 -0.12 -3.00 -16.96
N GLY A 152 0.30 -2.46 -18.10
CA GLY A 152 1.66 -1.98 -18.31
C GLY A 152 2.47 -2.87 -19.26
N GLY A 153 1.85 -3.36 -20.33
CA GLY A 153 2.53 -4.14 -21.36
C GLY A 153 1.92 -3.94 -22.75
N GLU A 154 2.42 -4.71 -23.71
CA GLU A 154 1.89 -4.66 -25.09
C GLU A 154 0.41 -5.03 -25.11
N ASN A 155 -0.38 -4.32 -25.92
CA ASN A 155 -1.82 -4.56 -26.10
C ASN A 155 -2.72 -4.23 -24.88
N ASP A 156 -2.35 -3.27 -24.04
CA ASP A 156 -3.19 -2.83 -22.91
C ASP A 156 -4.57 -2.31 -23.34
N ALA A 157 -4.69 -1.74 -24.54
CA ALA A 157 -5.98 -1.38 -25.14
C ALA A 157 -7.03 -2.50 -25.02
N ALA A 158 -6.65 -3.73 -25.42
CA ALA A 158 -7.56 -4.86 -25.36
C ALA A 158 -7.86 -5.28 -23.91
N ARG A 159 -6.87 -5.23 -23.01
CA ARG A 159 -7.06 -5.54 -21.58
C ARG A 159 -8.03 -4.56 -20.92
N ILE A 160 -7.90 -3.27 -21.22
CA ILE A 160 -8.73 -2.20 -20.66
C ILE A 160 -10.19 -2.42 -21.06
N HIS A 161 -10.47 -2.61 -22.35
CA HIS A 161 -11.83 -2.92 -22.81
C HIS A 161 -12.38 -4.19 -22.16
N ALA A 162 -11.58 -5.26 -22.15
CA ALA A 162 -12.01 -6.55 -21.63
C ALA A 162 -12.40 -6.50 -20.14
N VAL A 163 -11.63 -5.78 -19.32
CA VAL A 163 -11.93 -5.59 -17.89
C VAL A 163 -13.15 -4.68 -17.70
N ALA A 164 -13.23 -3.55 -18.42
CA ALA A 164 -14.34 -2.60 -18.28
C ALA A 164 -15.69 -3.20 -18.71
N GLU A 165 -15.72 -3.94 -19.82
CA GLU A 165 -16.92 -4.63 -20.30
C GLU A 165 -17.36 -5.77 -19.39
N ALA A 166 -16.41 -6.44 -18.72
CA ALA A 166 -16.70 -7.55 -17.82
C ALA A 166 -17.23 -7.11 -16.45
N ALA A 167 -16.95 -5.87 -16.03
CA ALA A 167 -17.37 -5.32 -14.73
C ALA A 167 -17.90 -3.88 -14.85
N PRO A 168 -18.96 -3.62 -15.66
CA PRO A 168 -19.42 -2.27 -15.98
C PRO A 168 -20.02 -1.50 -14.78
N GLY A 169 -20.37 -2.20 -13.70
CA GLY A 169 -20.85 -1.60 -12.45
C GLY A 169 -19.76 -1.27 -11.44
N SER A 170 -18.52 -1.69 -11.69
CA SER A 170 -17.39 -1.48 -10.79
C SER A 170 -16.64 -0.19 -11.15
N ARG A 171 -16.16 0.54 -10.15
CA ARG A 171 -15.18 1.61 -10.33
C ARG A 171 -13.81 0.98 -10.56
N ILE A 172 -13.29 1.08 -11.78
CA ILE A 172 -12.03 0.43 -12.16
C ILE A 172 -10.86 1.41 -12.02
N ILE A 173 -9.82 0.96 -11.34
CA ILE A 173 -8.50 1.59 -11.24
C ILE A 173 -7.53 0.75 -12.07
N LEU A 174 -6.70 1.39 -12.88
CA LEU A 174 -5.61 0.72 -13.59
C LEU A 174 -4.30 1.00 -12.89
N ASP A 175 -3.38 0.05 -12.88
CA ASP A 175 -2.03 0.24 -12.36
C ASP A 175 -1.02 -0.36 -13.34
N ALA A 176 -0.23 0.52 -13.97
CA ALA A 176 0.76 0.12 -14.97
C ALA A 176 2.09 -0.30 -14.37
N ASN A 177 2.33 0.03 -13.09
CA ASN A 177 3.62 -0.17 -12.42
C ASN A 177 4.79 0.21 -13.33
N GLU A 178 4.79 1.45 -13.83
CA GLU A 178 5.83 2.02 -14.71
C GLU A 178 5.90 1.41 -16.12
N GLY A 179 4.90 0.64 -16.54
CA GLY A 179 4.95 -0.12 -17.78
C GLY A 179 4.57 0.62 -19.07
N TRP A 180 4.05 1.86 -18.98
CA TRP A 180 3.79 2.67 -20.18
C TRP A 180 4.99 3.51 -20.57
N THR A 181 4.99 3.93 -21.83
CA THR A 181 5.98 4.83 -22.42
C THR A 181 5.25 6.06 -22.98
N GLU A 182 5.97 7.13 -23.28
CA GLU A 182 5.37 8.31 -23.92
C GLU A 182 4.68 7.98 -25.24
N GLU A 183 5.19 6.98 -25.98
CA GLU A 183 4.65 6.53 -27.27
C GLU A 183 3.27 5.89 -27.12
N ASN A 184 3.05 5.08 -26.09
CA ASN A 184 1.78 4.37 -25.89
C ASN A 184 0.82 5.09 -24.93
N PHE A 185 1.32 6.03 -24.11
CA PHE A 185 0.56 6.72 -23.07
C PHE A 185 -0.71 7.35 -23.61
N ARG A 186 -0.62 8.18 -24.66
CA ARG A 186 -1.78 8.94 -25.16
C ARG A 186 -2.89 8.02 -25.66
N LYS A 187 -2.52 6.96 -26.37
CA LYS A 187 -3.49 5.96 -26.86
C LYS A 187 -4.19 5.27 -25.70
N ASN A 188 -3.43 4.75 -24.74
CA ASN A 188 -4.00 4.02 -23.61
C ASN A 188 -4.83 4.93 -22.69
N MET A 189 -4.41 6.18 -22.50
CA MET A 189 -5.13 7.21 -21.74
C MET A 189 -6.50 7.52 -22.36
N MET A 190 -6.58 7.68 -23.68
CA MET A 190 -7.87 7.91 -24.37
C MET A 190 -8.79 6.70 -24.26
N ILE A 191 -8.27 5.49 -24.44
CA ILE A 191 -9.03 4.25 -24.29
C ILE A 191 -9.54 4.09 -22.86
N ALA A 192 -8.70 4.38 -21.86
CA ALA A 192 -9.11 4.37 -20.47
C ALA A 192 -10.24 5.39 -20.18
N ALA A 193 -10.18 6.58 -20.79
CA ALA A 193 -11.25 7.56 -20.67
C ALA A 193 -12.56 7.08 -21.29
N GLU A 194 -12.51 6.51 -22.51
CA GLU A 194 -13.67 5.94 -23.21
C GLU A 194 -14.29 4.76 -22.43
N ALA A 195 -13.46 3.96 -21.78
CA ALA A 195 -13.87 2.83 -20.95
C ALA A 195 -14.35 3.23 -19.54
N GLY A 196 -14.36 4.52 -19.19
CA GLY A 196 -14.83 5.01 -17.90
C GLY A 196 -13.91 4.65 -16.72
N ILE A 197 -12.61 4.48 -16.96
CA ILE A 197 -11.62 4.22 -15.92
C ILE A 197 -11.54 5.40 -14.95
N ALA A 198 -11.49 5.11 -13.65
CA ALA A 198 -11.57 6.13 -12.60
C ALA A 198 -10.20 6.72 -12.20
N LEU A 199 -9.13 5.93 -12.34
CA LEU A 199 -7.78 6.31 -11.92
C LEU A 199 -6.74 5.45 -12.65
N ILE A 200 -5.60 6.03 -13.01
CA ILE A 200 -4.43 5.31 -13.54
C ILE A 200 -3.24 5.54 -12.59
N GLU A 201 -2.75 4.47 -11.96
CA GLU A 201 -1.60 4.45 -11.07
C GLU A 201 -0.30 4.20 -11.83
N GLN A 202 0.68 5.05 -11.53
CA GLN A 202 2.05 5.06 -12.06
C GLN A 202 2.18 4.57 -13.52
N PRO A 203 1.66 5.34 -14.49
CA PRO A 203 1.76 4.97 -15.91
C PRO A 203 3.23 4.91 -16.38
N LEU A 204 4.01 5.95 -16.08
CA LEU A 204 5.40 6.09 -16.57
C LEU A 204 6.43 5.78 -15.47
N PRO A 205 7.67 5.42 -15.85
CA PRO A 205 8.76 5.21 -14.89
C PRO A 205 9.05 6.42 -14.02
N ALA A 206 9.28 6.18 -12.73
CA ALA A 206 9.63 7.23 -11.80
C ALA A 206 10.95 7.91 -12.22
N GLY A 207 10.95 9.25 -12.26
CA GLY A 207 12.07 10.05 -12.76
C GLY A 207 12.14 10.16 -14.29
N GLN A 208 11.22 9.54 -15.03
CA GLN A 208 11.03 9.68 -16.48
C GLN A 208 9.55 9.96 -16.80
N ASP A 209 8.94 10.79 -15.97
CA ASP A 209 7.50 11.06 -15.91
C ASP A 209 7.16 12.55 -16.14
N GLU A 210 8.14 13.36 -16.57
CA GLU A 210 7.95 14.79 -16.88
C GLU A 210 6.90 15.02 -17.98
N PHE A 211 6.79 14.10 -18.92
CA PHE A 211 5.79 14.10 -19.98
C PHE A 211 4.35 14.25 -19.46
N LEU A 212 4.06 13.78 -18.23
CA LEU A 212 2.73 13.89 -17.61
C LEU A 212 2.29 15.34 -17.39
N ALA A 213 3.22 16.29 -17.23
CA ALA A 213 2.89 17.70 -17.03
C ALA A 213 2.44 18.39 -18.33
N ALA A 214 2.94 17.94 -19.48
CA ALA A 214 2.72 18.58 -20.77
C ALA A 214 1.68 17.87 -21.64
N THR A 215 1.14 16.73 -21.18
CA THR A 215 0.20 15.91 -21.94
C THR A 215 -1.21 15.96 -21.32
N PRO A 216 -2.29 15.93 -22.13
CA PRO A 216 -3.64 15.80 -21.61
C PRO A 216 -3.84 14.48 -20.84
N ARG A 217 -4.51 14.55 -19.69
CA ARG A 217 -4.81 13.43 -18.79
C ARG A 217 -6.32 13.38 -18.49
N PRO A 218 -7.18 12.96 -19.44
CA PRO A 218 -8.63 12.88 -19.24
C PRO A 218 -9.05 11.91 -18.11
N VAL A 219 -8.19 10.96 -17.74
CA VAL A 219 -8.34 10.14 -16.52
C VAL A 219 -7.31 10.62 -15.48
N PRO A 220 -7.70 10.77 -14.20
CA PRO A 220 -6.77 11.13 -13.14
C PRO A 220 -5.59 10.17 -13.02
N VAL A 221 -4.40 10.71 -12.73
CA VAL A 221 -3.15 9.94 -12.59
C VAL A 221 -2.66 9.98 -11.15
N CYS A 222 -2.32 8.80 -10.62
CA CYS A 222 -1.85 8.60 -9.25
C CYS A 222 -0.35 8.23 -9.23
N ALA A 223 0.46 8.90 -8.41
CA ALA A 223 1.85 8.52 -8.18
C ALA A 223 1.95 7.39 -7.14
N ASP A 224 2.60 6.29 -7.49
CA ASP A 224 3.02 5.24 -6.55
C ASP A 224 4.54 5.24 -6.42
N GLU A 225 5.26 4.67 -7.39
CA GLU A 225 6.73 4.63 -7.40
C GLU A 225 7.38 6.03 -7.37
N SER A 226 6.69 7.08 -7.83
CA SER A 226 7.19 8.47 -7.76
C SER A 226 6.93 9.18 -6.41
N ALA A 227 6.19 8.58 -5.48
CA ALA A 227 5.80 9.20 -4.21
C ALA A 227 6.12 8.30 -3.01
N HIS A 228 7.06 8.72 -2.14
CA HIS A 228 7.53 7.90 -1.02
C HIS A 228 7.20 8.47 0.37
N THR A 229 7.47 9.75 0.60
CA THR A 229 7.27 10.43 1.89
C THR A 229 6.54 11.76 1.67
N SER A 230 6.28 12.50 2.76
CA SER A 230 5.75 13.87 2.68
C SER A 230 6.72 14.83 1.99
N GLU A 231 8.02 14.54 2.05
CA GLU A 231 9.06 15.32 1.37
C GLU A 231 9.01 15.08 -0.14
N GLY A 232 9.02 16.17 -0.91
CA GLY A 232 9.08 16.13 -2.37
C GLY A 232 7.70 16.04 -3.05
N LEU A 233 6.60 16.03 -2.31
CA LEU A 233 5.25 16.01 -2.89
C LEU A 233 4.96 17.21 -3.81
N GLU A 234 5.56 18.37 -3.54
CA GLU A 234 5.42 19.56 -4.36
C GLU A 234 5.94 19.35 -5.78
N ALA A 235 6.98 18.51 -5.94
CA ALA A 235 7.54 18.20 -7.26
C ALA A 235 6.59 17.33 -8.11
N LEU A 236 5.56 16.75 -7.52
CA LEU A 236 4.55 15.95 -8.23
C LEU A 236 3.42 16.81 -8.82
N LEU A 237 3.30 18.06 -8.38
CA LEU A 237 2.28 18.98 -8.88
C LEU A 237 2.40 19.19 -10.39
N GLY A 238 1.25 19.22 -11.07
CA GLY A 238 1.16 19.29 -12.53
C GLY A 238 1.30 17.95 -13.24
N ARG A 239 2.01 16.97 -12.66
CA ARG A 239 2.17 15.62 -13.22
C ARG A 239 1.14 14.62 -12.70
N TYR A 240 0.75 14.76 -11.44
CA TYR A 240 -0.13 13.82 -10.74
C TYR A 240 -1.32 14.54 -10.10
N ASP A 241 -2.46 13.84 -10.03
CA ASP A 241 -3.68 14.31 -9.38
C ASP A 241 -3.91 13.64 -8.03
N ALA A 242 -3.24 12.50 -7.79
CA ALA A 242 -3.32 11.74 -6.55
C ALA A 242 -1.98 11.09 -6.18
N VAL A 243 -1.85 10.65 -4.94
CA VAL A 243 -0.71 9.86 -4.45
C VAL A 243 -1.18 8.58 -3.78
N ASN A 244 -0.48 7.48 -4.01
CA ASN A 244 -0.65 6.22 -3.33
C ASN A 244 0.31 6.14 -2.14
N ILE A 245 -0.20 6.32 -0.93
CA ILE A 245 0.56 6.26 0.32
C ILE A 245 0.63 4.81 0.78
N LYS A 246 1.85 4.27 0.91
CA LYS A 246 2.10 2.90 1.41
C LYS A 246 3.06 2.97 2.58
N LEU A 247 2.76 2.25 3.66
CA LEU A 247 3.56 2.31 4.89
C LEU A 247 5.01 1.84 4.69
N ASP A 248 5.24 0.87 3.79
CA ASP A 248 6.58 0.42 3.42
C ASP A 248 7.39 1.50 2.68
N LYS A 249 6.74 2.47 2.02
CA LYS A 249 7.43 3.60 1.38
C LYS A 249 7.68 4.75 2.34
N THR A 250 6.66 5.09 3.14
CA THR A 250 6.76 6.16 4.15
C THR A 250 7.67 5.77 5.30
N GLY A 251 7.92 4.47 5.47
CA GLY A 251 8.62 3.92 6.62
C GLY A 251 7.82 4.07 7.91
N GLY A 252 6.52 3.76 7.86
CA GLY A 252 5.66 3.70 9.03
C GLY A 252 4.44 4.62 8.96
N LEU A 253 3.52 4.38 9.90
CA LEU A 253 2.27 5.12 10.06
C LEU A 253 2.54 6.57 10.48
N THR A 254 3.56 6.83 11.29
CA THR A 254 3.89 8.19 11.75
C THR A 254 4.16 9.14 10.58
N GLU A 255 5.04 8.77 9.63
CA GLU A 255 5.30 9.58 8.44
C GLU A 255 4.12 9.56 7.46
N ALA A 256 3.38 8.46 7.38
CA ALA A 256 2.24 8.36 6.47
C ALA A 256 1.10 9.32 6.82
N LEU A 257 0.87 9.57 8.12
CA LEU A 257 -0.10 10.57 8.57
C LEU A 257 0.32 11.99 8.14
N THR A 258 1.61 12.32 8.25
CA THR A 258 2.18 13.58 7.76
C THR A 258 2.03 13.70 6.25
N MET A 259 2.38 12.65 5.50
CA MET A 259 2.25 12.61 4.03
C MET A 259 0.80 12.77 3.59
N ARG A 260 -0.16 12.11 4.26
CA ARG A 260 -1.59 12.25 3.98
C ARG A 260 -2.05 13.69 4.13
N GLN A 261 -1.70 14.34 5.25
CA GLN A 261 -2.08 15.73 5.47
C GLN A 261 -1.45 16.64 4.41
N ARG A 262 -0.15 16.47 4.13
CA ARG A 262 0.55 17.29 3.14
C ARG A 262 -0.04 17.13 1.73
N ALA A 263 -0.38 15.90 1.33
CA ALA A 263 -1.04 15.65 0.04
C ALA A 263 -2.38 16.39 -0.06
N ARG A 264 -3.21 16.35 1.00
CA ARG A 264 -4.48 17.08 1.05
C ARG A 264 -4.27 18.60 0.99
N ASP A 265 -3.30 19.14 1.72
CA ASP A 265 -2.96 20.57 1.69
C ASP A 265 -2.52 21.05 0.30
N LEU A 266 -1.89 20.16 -0.47
CA LEU A 266 -1.47 20.40 -1.86
C LEU A 266 -2.60 20.18 -2.88
N GLY A 267 -3.79 19.77 -2.44
CA GLY A 267 -4.94 19.50 -3.31
C GLY A 267 -4.86 18.18 -4.06
N LEU A 268 -3.98 17.26 -3.66
CA LEU A 268 -3.85 15.94 -4.25
C LEU A 268 -4.91 14.98 -3.66
N GLY A 269 -5.43 14.09 -4.51
CA GLY A 269 -6.16 12.91 -4.09
C GLY A 269 -5.28 11.97 -3.28
N VAL A 270 -5.90 11.20 -2.39
CA VAL A 270 -5.21 10.23 -1.53
C VAL A 270 -5.75 8.84 -1.81
N MET A 271 -4.85 7.97 -2.25
CA MET A 271 -5.01 6.53 -2.22
C MET A 271 -4.15 5.98 -1.09
N VAL A 272 -4.67 5.04 -0.31
CA VAL A 272 -3.86 4.28 0.66
C VAL A 272 -3.75 2.85 0.19
N GLY A 273 -2.55 2.47 -0.22
CA GLY A 273 -2.26 1.16 -0.78
C GLY A 273 -1.37 0.32 0.11
N CYS A 274 -1.10 -0.90 -0.36
CA CYS A 274 -0.20 -1.82 0.33
C CYS A 274 0.80 -2.52 -0.61
N MET A 275 1.79 -3.15 0.01
CA MET A 275 2.49 -4.29 -0.58
C MET A 275 1.67 -5.56 -0.32
N VAL A 276 1.97 -6.66 -1.03
CA VAL A 276 1.34 -7.97 -0.74
C VAL A 276 1.86 -8.50 0.60
N GLY A 277 1.10 -8.22 1.66
CA GLY A 277 1.37 -8.62 3.04
C GLY A 277 0.11 -9.14 3.74
N THR A 278 0.20 -9.34 5.05
CA THR A 278 -0.86 -9.93 5.86
C THR A 278 -1.75 -8.87 6.51
N SER A 279 -2.76 -9.31 7.26
CA SER A 279 -3.59 -8.41 8.07
C SER A 279 -2.80 -7.56 9.06
N LEU A 280 -1.62 -8.01 9.52
CA LEU A 280 -0.79 -7.21 10.42
C LEU A 280 -0.22 -5.96 9.72
N ALA A 281 0.17 -6.05 8.45
CA ALA A 281 0.60 -4.89 7.67
C ALA A 281 -0.59 -3.99 7.28
N MET A 282 -1.76 -4.58 7.03
CA MET A 282 -2.96 -3.82 6.65
C MET A 282 -3.57 -3.05 7.83
N ALA A 283 -3.46 -3.55 9.06
CA ALA A 283 -4.07 -2.96 10.25
C ALA A 283 -3.79 -1.44 10.43
N PRO A 284 -2.53 -0.98 10.50
CA PRO A 284 -2.24 0.46 10.55
C PRO A 284 -2.69 1.21 9.28
N ALA A 285 -2.65 0.56 8.12
CA ALA A 285 -3.06 1.16 6.86
C ALA A 285 -4.59 1.39 6.78
N VAL A 286 -5.42 0.55 7.41
CA VAL A 286 -6.87 0.76 7.54
C VAL A 286 -7.17 2.04 8.33
N LEU A 287 -6.37 2.36 9.33
CA LEU A 287 -6.52 3.60 10.10
C LEU A 287 -6.05 4.82 9.31
N LEU A 288 -4.99 4.68 8.51
CA LEU A 288 -4.53 5.73 7.58
C LEU A 288 -5.56 6.01 6.48
N ALA A 289 -6.23 4.96 5.98
CA ALA A 289 -7.20 5.01 4.90
C ALA A 289 -8.56 5.62 5.27
N GLN A 290 -8.77 5.97 6.54
CA GLN A 290 -9.96 6.74 6.94
C GLN A 290 -9.95 8.07 6.18
N ASP A 291 -11.04 8.36 5.45
CA ASP A 291 -11.22 9.52 4.56
C ASP A 291 -10.28 9.57 3.32
N ALA A 292 -9.67 8.45 2.93
CA ALA A 292 -8.99 8.33 1.64
C ALA A 292 -9.99 8.23 0.48
N ASP A 293 -9.61 8.72 -0.70
CA ASP A 293 -10.45 8.65 -1.90
C ASP A 293 -10.50 7.22 -2.48
N TYR A 294 -9.43 6.46 -2.21
CA TYR A 294 -9.27 5.06 -2.59
C TYR A 294 -8.49 4.31 -1.51
N ALA A 295 -8.83 3.04 -1.29
CA ALA A 295 -8.07 2.12 -0.47
C ALA A 295 -7.75 0.86 -1.28
N ASP A 296 -6.51 0.39 -1.23
CA ASP A 296 -6.00 -0.82 -1.87
C ASP A 296 -5.23 -1.62 -0.81
N LEU A 297 -6.01 -2.29 0.04
CA LEU A 297 -5.60 -3.02 1.23
C LEU A 297 -5.98 -4.51 1.11
N ASP A 298 -5.82 -5.06 -0.09
CA ASP A 298 -6.28 -6.39 -0.45
C ASP A 298 -5.24 -7.50 -0.22
N GLY A 299 -4.06 -7.16 0.32
CA GLY A 299 -2.97 -8.11 0.59
C GLY A 299 -3.46 -9.45 1.16
N PRO A 300 -4.23 -9.47 2.26
CA PRO A 300 -4.81 -10.68 2.84
C PRO A 300 -5.72 -11.49 1.91
N LEU A 301 -6.50 -10.81 1.06
CA LEU A 301 -7.40 -11.45 0.10
C LEU A 301 -6.65 -12.15 -1.04
N LEU A 302 -5.40 -11.75 -1.28
CA LEU A 302 -4.51 -12.36 -2.27
C LEU A 302 -3.74 -13.58 -1.71
N LEU A 303 -3.78 -13.84 -0.40
CA LEU A 303 -3.07 -14.96 0.23
C LEU A 303 -3.97 -16.21 0.31
N LYS A 304 -3.37 -17.41 0.24
CA LYS A 304 -4.11 -18.67 0.52
C LYS A 304 -4.48 -18.82 1.99
N ARG A 305 -3.74 -18.13 2.87
CA ARG A 305 -3.96 -18.09 4.31
C ARG A 305 -3.38 -16.79 4.86
N ASP A 306 -4.07 -16.22 5.83
CA ASP A 306 -3.66 -15.01 6.54
C ASP A 306 -3.34 -15.32 8.02
N ARG A 307 -2.98 -14.31 8.80
CA ARG A 307 -2.79 -14.39 10.26
C ARG A 307 -4.12 -14.73 10.97
N SER A 308 -4.00 -15.34 12.14
CA SER A 308 -5.12 -15.61 13.05
C SER A 308 -4.74 -15.15 14.47
N PRO A 309 -5.44 -14.16 15.05
CA PRO A 309 -6.48 -13.34 14.41
C PRO A 309 -5.95 -12.51 13.23
N GLY A 310 -6.83 -12.16 12.29
CA GLY A 310 -6.60 -11.26 11.16
C GLY A 310 -7.69 -10.18 11.10
N LEU A 311 -7.61 -9.29 10.12
CA LEU A 311 -8.69 -8.33 9.85
C LEU A 311 -9.93 -9.07 9.36
N VAL A 312 -11.10 -8.51 9.67
CA VAL A 312 -12.37 -9.02 9.15
C VAL A 312 -12.66 -8.37 7.80
N TYR A 313 -12.86 -9.21 6.78
CA TYR A 313 -13.29 -8.81 5.45
C TYR A 313 -14.68 -9.39 5.15
N GLU A 314 -15.66 -8.52 4.91
CA GLU A 314 -16.98 -8.86 4.39
C GLU A 314 -17.00 -8.56 2.88
N GLY A 315 -16.54 -9.51 2.08
CA GLY A 315 -16.19 -9.25 0.68
C GLY A 315 -15.00 -8.28 0.61
N THR A 316 -15.21 -7.08 0.09
CA THR A 316 -14.19 -6.01 0.06
C THR A 316 -14.39 -4.93 1.12
N LEU A 317 -15.35 -5.11 2.03
CA LEU A 317 -15.50 -4.23 3.20
C LEU A 317 -14.53 -4.72 4.29
N VAL A 318 -13.49 -3.95 4.57
CA VAL A 318 -12.49 -4.27 5.60
C VAL A 318 -12.80 -3.50 6.89
N HIS A 319 -12.81 -4.21 8.01
CA HIS A 319 -13.06 -3.64 9.33
C HIS A 319 -11.76 -3.12 9.98
N PRO A 320 -11.84 -2.10 10.84
CA PRO A 320 -10.70 -1.65 11.65
C PRO A 320 -10.08 -2.79 12.48
N PRO A 321 -8.76 -2.75 12.78
CA PRO A 321 -8.09 -3.80 13.54
C PRO A 321 -8.56 -3.85 14.99
N GLU A 322 -8.63 -5.05 15.56
CA GLU A 322 -8.79 -5.28 16.99
C GLU A 322 -7.43 -5.43 17.71
N PRO A 323 -7.35 -5.15 19.03
CA PRO A 323 -6.06 -5.08 19.76
C PRO A 323 -5.28 -6.40 19.80
N ASP A 324 -5.98 -7.53 19.66
CA ASP A 324 -5.37 -8.86 19.57
C ASP A 324 -4.54 -9.01 18.28
N LEU A 325 -4.90 -8.28 17.22
CA LEU A 325 -4.11 -8.15 16.00
C LEU A 325 -3.07 -7.03 16.16
N TRP A 326 -3.53 -5.79 16.32
CA TRP A 326 -2.70 -4.58 16.32
C TRP A 326 -3.46 -3.34 16.84
N GLY A 327 -2.79 -2.47 17.60
CA GLY A 327 -3.27 -1.15 18.04
C GLY A 327 -4.29 -1.18 19.18
#